data_AF-X1N7Z0-F1
#
_entry.id   AF-X1N7Z0-F1
#
_cell.length_a   1.000
_cell.length_b   1.000
_cell.length_c   1.000
_cell.angle_alpha   90.00
_cell.angle_beta   90.00
_cell.angle_gamma   90.00
#
_symmetry.space_group_name_H-M   'P 1'
#
loop_
_entity.id
_entity.type
_entity.pdbx_description
1 polymer ?
#
loop_
_entity_poly.entity_id
_entity_poly.type
_entity_poly.pdbx_seq_one_letter_code
_entity_poly.pdbx_strand_id
1 'polypeptide(L)'
;YNDVSVAGAEHLANLLPNRYGVHWVLIDYDSHIHLIFGQGNYTLQQALDSIVPTPIPDILNQFAMIIGRIIIQQNQDVFKEVATAFEIIFAVSEPIEHNDLANIGIDDHHAKYTDVEAVDAVEAVGLALDDGMVITSQDADLTFLFGRCVLGTIAADYAYLAHRDCLAASDFAVRQSSFGRTFLNSKAGQYLGFSIGFATKMRLQADGSFILGAGTAINEFSIDGTLAGNSDDAVPTEQAVKTYIDGLTGGWSGWFDDGVNFR
;
A
#
# COMPACT_ATOMS: atom_id res chain seq x y z
N TYR A 1 -5.71 61.41 -37.53
CA TYR A 1 -5.37 61.27 -38.95
C TYR A 1 -4.57 62.50 -39.36
N ASN A 2 -3.86 62.45 -40.49
CA ASN A 2 -3.15 63.63 -40.99
C ASN A 2 -4.13 64.54 -41.74
N ASP A 3 -4.47 65.69 -41.17
CA ASP A 3 -5.42 66.59 -41.81
C ASP A 3 -4.68 67.50 -42.81
N VAL A 4 -5.07 67.38 -44.08
CA VAL A 4 -4.53 68.18 -45.20
C VAL A 4 -5.59 69.07 -45.84
N SER A 5 -6.72 69.30 -45.16
CA SER A 5 -7.82 70.13 -45.66
C SER A 5 -7.42 71.59 -45.93
N VAL A 6 -6.32 72.05 -45.32
CA VAL A 6 -5.74 73.40 -45.53
C VAL A 6 -4.26 73.27 -45.86
N ALA A 7 -3.88 73.65 -47.08
CA ALA A 7 -2.48 73.63 -47.53
C ALA A 7 -1.62 74.60 -46.70
N GLY A 8 -0.50 74.12 -46.15
CA GLY A 8 0.42 74.89 -45.30
C GLY A 8 0.03 74.97 -43.82
N ALA A 9 -1.02 74.25 -43.40
CA ALA A 9 -1.43 74.10 -42.00
C ALA A 9 -1.70 72.62 -41.65
N GLU A 10 -0.88 71.72 -42.21
CA GLU A 10 -1.01 70.28 -41.99
C GLU A 10 -0.74 69.97 -40.51
N HIS A 11 -1.71 69.33 -39.87
CA HIS A 11 -1.59 68.93 -38.46
C HIS A 11 -2.23 67.58 -38.20
N LEU A 12 -1.88 66.98 -37.06
CA LEU A 12 -2.56 65.80 -36.58
C LEU A 12 -3.94 66.19 -36.05
N ALA A 13 -4.99 65.59 -36.60
CA ALA A 13 -6.38 65.80 -36.16
C ALA A 13 -6.94 64.55 -35.47
N ASN A 14 -7.83 64.78 -34.51
CA ASN A 14 -8.53 63.72 -33.79
C ASN A 14 -9.51 62.98 -34.70
N LEU A 15 -9.59 61.66 -34.52
CA LEU A 15 -10.63 60.85 -35.17
C LEU A 15 -11.99 61.11 -34.50
N LEU A 16 -13.09 61.03 -35.28
CA LEU A 16 -14.45 61.05 -34.73
C LEU A 16 -14.86 59.69 -34.13
N PRO A 17 -15.90 59.65 -33.25
CA PRO A 17 -16.44 58.41 -32.71
C PRO A 17 -16.70 57.35 -33.78
N ASN A 18 -16.22 56.13 -33.53
CA ASN A 18 -16.32 55.00 -34.47
C ASN A 18 -15.70 55.28 -35.84
N ARG A 19 -14.58 56.00 -35.88
CA ARG A 19 -13.72 56.15 -37.06
C ARG A 19 -12.37 55.52 -36.84
N TYR A 20 -11.74 55.18 -37.96
CA TYR A 20 -10.50 54.44 -38.02
C TYR A 20 -9.41 55.31 -38.65
N GLY A 21 -8.24 55.31 -38.03
CA GLY A 21 -7.00 55.84 -38.59
C GLY A 21 -6.25 54.74 -39.31
N VAL A 22 -5.76 55.03 -40.51
CA VAL A 22 -4.93 54.12 -41.30
C VAL A 22 -3.50 54.61 -41.24
N HIS A 23 -2.57 53.69 -41.03
CA HIS A 23 -1.13 53.97 -41.02
C HIS A 23 -0.46 53.03 -42.00
N TRP A 24 0.26 53.59 -42.96
CA TRP A 24 1.03 52.83 -43.94
C TRP A 24 2.46 52.72 -43.44
N VAL A 25 2.97 51.49 -43.41
CA VAL A 25 4.32 51.18 -42.94
C VAL A 25 5.21 50.98 -44.16
N LEU A 26 6.24 51.80 -44.28
CA LEU A 26 7.25 51.72 -45.33
C LEU A 26 8.61 51.41 -44.71
N ILE A 27 9.45 50.69 -45.43
CA ILE A 27 10.85 50.46 -45.07
C ILE A 27 11.74 51.03 -46.16
N ASP A 28 12.80 51.75 -45.79
CA ASP A 28 13.83 52.21 -46.72
C ASP A 28 14.97 51.18 -46.88
N TYR A 29 15.90 51.45 -47.81
CA TYR A 29 17.03 50.56 -48.08
C TYR A 29 18.02 50.44 -46.90
N ASP A 30 18.00 51.40 -45.97
CA ASP A 30 18.82 51.41 -44.75
C ASP A 30 18.08 50.76 -43.56
N SER A 31 16.94 50.10 -43.80
CA SER A 31 16.10 49.42 -42.80
C SER A 31 15.42 50.34 -41.77
N HIS A 32 15.28 51.64 -42.04
CA HIS A 32 14.44 52.49 -41.21
C HIS A 32 12.97 52.33 -41.59
N ILE A 33 12.12 52.35 -40.57
CA ILE A 33 10.67 52.27 -40.73
C ILE A 33 10.08 53.68 -40.73
N HIS A 34 9.32 53.98 -41.78
CA HIS A 34 8.60 55.23 -41.94
C HIS A 34 7.10 54.98 -41.91
N LEU A 35 6.38 55.84 -41.19
CA LEU A 35 4.92 55.76 -41.07
C LEU A 35 4.27 56.91 -41.81
N ILE A 36 3.37 56.58 -42.73
CA ILE A 36 2.53 57.57 -43.41
C ILE A 36 1.11 57.45 -42.86
N PHE A 37 0.66 58.52 -42.22
CA PHE A 37 -0.69 58.63 -41.69
C PHE A 37 -1.69 58.87 -42.84
N GLY A 38 -2.80 58.12 -42.83
CA GLY A 38 -3.94 58.35 -43.69
C GLY A 38 -4.55 59.74 -43.47
N GLN A 39 -5.18 60.26 -44.52
CA GLN A 39 -5.64 61.65 -44.56
C GLN A 39 -7.13 61.84 -44.23
N GLY A 40 -7.82 60.78 -43.80
CA GLY A 40 -9.26 60.80 -43.58
C GLY A 40 -9.70 60.24 -42.24
N ASN A 41 -10.95 60.59 -41.89
CA ASN A 41 -11.73 59.96 -40.83
C ASN A 41 -12.54 58.80 -41.40
N TYR A 42 -11.95 57.62 -41.51
CA TYR A 42 -12.54 56.51 -42.26
C TYR A 42 -13.56 55.69 -41.45
N THR A 43 -14.63 55.22 -42.10
CA THR A 43 -15.37 54.03 -41.60
C THR A 43 -14.51 52.79 -41.77
N LEU A 44 -14.86 51.66 -41.14
CA LEU A 44 -14.05 50.43 -41.23
C LEU A 44 -13.82 50.01 -42.69
N GLN A 45 -14.89 49.95 -43.50
CA GLN A 45 -14.77 49.58 -44.91
C GLN A 45 -13.90 50.57 -45.70
N GLN A 46 -14.06 51.87 -45.45
CA GLN A 46 -13.22 52.89 -46.09
C GLN A 46 -11.75 52.81 -45.66
N ALA A 47 -11.47 52.34 -44.45
CA ALA A 47 -10.11 52.10 -43.98
C ALA A 47 -9.48 50.88 -44.66
N LEU A 48 -10.28 49.81 -44.87
CA LEU A 48 -9.87 48.61 -45.60
C LEU A 48 -9.63 48.87 -47.09
N ASP A 49 -10.41 49.77 -47.70
CA ASP A 49 -10.29 50.14 -49.11
C ASP A 49 -9.39 51.36 -49.33
N SER A 50 -8.81 51.91 -48.25
CA SER A 50 -7.95 53.09 -48.35
C SER A 50 -6.70 52.78 -49.16
N ILE A 51 -6.22 53.79 -49.89
CA ILE A 51 -4.97 53.77 -50.62
C ILE A 51 -3.94 54.66 -49.93
N VAL A 52 -2.66 54.43 -50.22
CA VAL A 52 -1.55 55.22 -49.69
C VAL A 52 -1.73 56.68 -50.13
N PRO A 53 -1.67 57.66 -49.20
CA PRO A 53 -1.84 59.07 -49.55
C PRO A 53 -0.81 59.56 -50.57
N THR A 54 -1.22 60.40 -51.51
CA THR A 54 -0.33 61.08 -52.48
C THR A 54 -0.47 62.59 -52.37
N PRO A 55 0.61 63.39 -52.48
CA PRO A 55 2.00 62.98 -52.70
C PRO A 55 2.65 62.46 -51.41
N ILE A 56 3.50 61.44 -51.53
CA ILE A 56 4.43 61.04 -50.47
C ILE A 56 5.73 61.83 -50.62
N PRO A 57 6.47 62.10 -49.53
CA PRO A 57 7.78 62.76 -49.61
C PRO A 57 8.73 62.05 -50.58
N ASP A 58 9.51 62.81 -51.36
CA ASP A 58 10.36 62.27 -52.44
C ASP A 58 11.32 61.18 -51.97
N ILE A 59 11.84 61.30 -50.74
CA ILE A 59 12.73 60.30 -50.14
C ILE A 59 12.04 58.94 -49.97
N LEU A 60 10.76 58.92 -49.63
CA LEU A 60 9.98 57.70 -49.48
C LEU A 60 9.47 57.18 -50.83
N ASN A 61 9.27 58.06 -51.81
CA ASN A 61 8.83 57.67 -53.15
C ASN A 61 9.92 56.95 -53.95
N GLN A 62 11.19 57.34 -53.77
CA GLN A 62 12.32 56.82 -54.55
C GLN A 62 13.09 55.70 -53.86
N PHE A 63 13.10 55.67 -52.52
CA PHE A 63 14.00 54.82 -51.75
C PHE A 63 13.33 53.92 -50.71
N ALA A 64 11.99 53.87 -50.67
CA ALA A 64 11.24 53.02 -49.73
C ALA A 64 10.20 52.14 -50.43
N MET A 65 9.87 51.03 -49.80
CA MET A 65 8.80 50.12 -50.21
C MET A 65 7.75 49.96 -49.11
N ILE A 66 6.49 49.77 -49.50
CA ILE A 66 5.39 49.54 -48.55
C ILE A 66 5.44 48.08 -48.09
N ILE A 67 5.40 47.89 -46.77
CA ILE A 67 5.49 46.56 -46.13
C ILE A 67 4.26 46.19 -45.32
N GLY A 68 3.37 47.15 -45.06
CA GLY A 68 2.14 46.86 -44.34
C GLY A 68 1.23 48.05 -44.14
N ARG A 69 0.07 47.76 -43.55
CA ARG A 69 -0.97 48.71 -43.16
C ARG A 69 -1.48 48.35 -41.77
N ILE A 70 -1.56 49.34 -40.90
CA ILE A 70 -2.11 49.22 -39.56
C ILE A 70 -3.37 50.08 -39.46
N ILE A 71 -4.47 49.48 -38.99
CA ILE A 71 -5.75 50.14 -38.78
C ILE A 71 -6.04 50.19 -37.29
N ILE A 72 -6.39 51.37 -36.80
CA ILE A 72 -6.67 51.63 -35.38
C ILE A 72 -8.00 52.35 -35.27
N GLN A 73 -8.88 51.88 -34.39
CA GLN A 73 -10.13 52.58 -34.07
C GLN A 73 -9.86 53.68 -33.03
N GLN A 74 -10.59 54.80 -33.11
CA GLN A 74 -10.50 55.85 -32.09
C GLN A 74 -10.71 55.27 -30.67
N ASN A 75 -9.83 55.66 -29.74
CA ASN A 75 -9.93 55.37 -28.31
C ASN A 75 -9.97 53.86 -27.99
N GLN A 76 -9.15 53.08 -28.68
CA GLN A 76 -8.94 51.65 -28.41
C GLN A 76 -7.45 51.39 -28.16
N ASP A 77 -7.16 50.48 -27.24
CA ASP A 77 -5.78 50.09 -26.88
C ASP A 77 -5.25 48.91 -27.72
N VAL A 78 -6.05 48.42 -28.67
CA VAL A 78 -5.74 47.27 -29.52
C VAL A 78 -5.89 47.64 -30.98
N PHE A 79 -4.92 47.22 -31.81
CA PHE A 79 -4.99 47.40 -33.26
C PHE A 79 -6.13 46.57 -33.85
N LYS A 80 -6.90 47.17 -34.76
CA LYS A 80 -8.03 46.50 -35.39
C LYS A 80 -7.58 45.51 -36.45
N GLU A 81 -6.60 45.91 -37.25
CA GLU A 81 -5.97 45.10 -38.28
C GLU A 81 -4.52 45.50 -38.42
N VAL A 82 -3.65 44.51 -38.52
CA VAL A 82 -2.25 44.67 -38.95
C VAL A 82 -2.09 43.78 -40.19
N ALA A 83 -2.18 44.40 -41.36
CA ALA A 83 -1.90 43.75 -42.62
C ALA A 83 -0.42 43.95 -42.95
N THR A 84 0.27 42.88 -43.30
CA THR A 84 1.70 42.89 -43.65
C THR A 84 1.91 42.11 -44.94
N ALA A 85 2.91 42.51 -45.72
CA ALA A 85 3.35 41.76 -46.90
C ALA A 85 4.25 40.56 -46.53
N PHE A 86 4.61 40.38 -45.25
CA PHE A 86 5.47 39.30 -44.77
C PHE A 86 4.68 38.26 -43.94
N GLU A 87 4.88 36.98 -44.23
CA GLU A 87 4.02 35.88 -43.77
C GLU A 87 4.41 35.29 -42.40
N ILE A 88 5.48 35.76 -41.75
CA ILE A 88 5.96 35.18 -40.49
C ILE A 88 5.39 35.95 -39.29
N ILE A 89 4.45 35.31 -38.57
CA ILE A 89 3.92 35.77 -37.28
C ILE A 89 4.71 35.10 -36.15
N PHE A 90 5.27 35.87 -35.23
CA PHE A 90 5.79 35.36 -33.96
C PHE A 90 4.71 35.49 -32.89
N ALA A 91 4.02 34.40 -32.57
CA ALA A 91 3.12 34.36 -31.41
C ALA A 91 3.94 34.19 -30.13
N VAL A 92 3.82 35.11 -29.18
CA VAL A 92 4.27 34.93 -27.80
C VAL A 92 3.09 34.37 -27.01
N SER A 93 3.20 33.14 -26.49
CA SER A 93 2.25 32.62 -25.50
C SER A 93 2.97 32.57 -24.15
N GLU A 94 2.59 33.45 -23.22
CA GLU A 94 2.98 33.32 -21.82
C GLU A 94 1.91 32.46 -21.10
N PRO A 95 2.30 31.41 -20.34
CA PRO A 95 1.36 30.69 -19.49
C PRO A 95 0.97 31.55 -18.27
N ILE A 96 -0.32 31.82 -18.06
CA ILE A 96 -0.84 32.66 -16.97
C ILE A 96 -1.30 31.83 -15.76
N GLU A 97 -1.36 30.50 -15.85
CA GLU A 97 -1.86 29.62 -14.78
C GLU A 97 -0.91 28.43 -14.55
N HIS A 98 -0.62 28.09 -13.29
CA HIS A 98 0.21 26.93 -12.95
C HIS A 98 -0.39 25.58 -13.38
N ASN A 99 -1.69 25.55 -13.72
CA ASN A 99 -2.38 24.38 -14.26
C ASN A 99 -2.03 24.09 -15.74
N ASP A 100 -1.36 25.01 -16.43
CA ASP A 100 -0.90 24.83 -17.81
C ASP A 100 0.48 24.16 -17.92
N LEU A 101 1.14 23.90 -16.78
CA LEU A 101 2.26 22.98 -16.71
C LEU A 101 1.69 21.57 -16.69
N ALA A 102 1.62 20.93 -17.87
CA ALA A 102 1.23 19.53 -17.97
C ALA A 102 2.01 18.70 -16.92
N ASN A 103 1.27 17.93 -16.10
CA ASN A 103 1.72 17.00 -15.04
C ASN A 103 1.98 17.52 -13.62
N ILE A 104 1.56 18.74 -13.23
CA ILE A 104 1.55 19.10 -11.79
C ILE A 104 0.11 19.27 -11.30
N GLY A 105 -0.38 18.27 -10.56
CA GLY A 105 -1.78 18.15 -10.12
C GLY A 105 -1.96 18.46 -8.64
N ILE A 106 -3.22 18.51 -8.19
CA ILE A 106 -3.61 18.82 -6.80
C ILE A 106 -3.04 17.82 -5.76
N ASP A 107 -2.47 16.70 -6.22
CA ASP A 107 -1.91 15.59 -5.44
C ASP A 107 -0.37 15.64 -5.32
N ASP A 108 0.29 16.66 -5.87
CA ASP A 108 1.73 16.90 -5.64
C ASP A 108 2.05 17.35 -4.21
N HIS A 109 1.04 17.43 -3.34
CA HIS A 109 1.21 17.69 -1.92
C HIS A 109 1.64 16.47 -1.08
N HIS A 110 1.95 15.31 -1.69
CA HIS A 110 2.80 14.29 -1.06
C HIS A 110 4.30 14.66 -1.05
N ALA A 111 4.67 15.90 -1.40
CA ALA A 111 6.07 16.35 -1.53
C ALA A 111 6.90 16.47 -0.24
N LYS A 112 6.48 15.93 0.91
CA LYS A 112 7.41 15.75 2.05
C LYS A 112 7.95 14.32 2.16
N TYR A 113 7.15 13.35 1.74
CA TYR A 113 7.53 11.95 1.59
C TYR A 113 6.64 11.39 0.48
N THR A 114 7.25 10.86 -0.56
CA THR A 114 6.52 9.99 -1.50
C THR A 114 5.86 8.84 -0.71
N ASP A 115 4.78 8.25 -1.24
CA ASP A 115 4.20 7.04 -0.64
C ASP A 115 5.25 5.94 -0.44
N VAL A 116 6.27 5.93 -1.31
CA VAL A 116 7.46 5.08 -1.23
C VAL A 116 8.30 5.40 0.00
N GLU A 117 8.67 6.66 0.24
CA GLU A 117 9.47 7.05 1.42
C GLU A 117 8.70 6.91 2.74
N ALA A 118 7.37 7.03 2.69
CA ALA A 118 6.50 6.77 3.82
C ALA A 118 6.43 5.26 4.17
N VAL A 119 6.44 4.37 3.17
CA VAL A 119 6.51 2.90 3.35
C VAL A 119 7.91 2.45 3.78
N ASP A 120 8.97 2.97 3.16
CA ASP A 120 10.36 2.65 3.48
C ASP A 120 10.71 3.02 4.94
N ALA A 121 10.15 4.10 5.47
CA ALA A 121 10.29 4.50 6.87
C ALA A 121 9.52 3.59 7.85
N VAL A 122 8.43 2.94 7.43
CA VAL A 122 7.64 1.99 8.25
C VAL A 122 8.28 0.60 8.24
N GLU A 123 8.82 0.16 7.11
CA GLU A 123 9.57 -1.10 6.97
C GLU A 123 10.91 -1.06 7.73
N ALA A 124 11.60 0.09 7.74
CA ALA A 124 12.88 0.25 8.45
C ALA A 124 12.78 0.18 9.98
N VAL A 125 11.61 0.48 10.57
CA VAL A 125 11.32 0.33 12.02
C VAL A 125 10.73 -1.06 12.34
N GLY A 126 10.59 -1.94 11.34
CA GLY A 126 10.08 -3.32 11.51
C GLY A 126 8.58 -3.41 11.75
N LEU A 127 7.82 -2.40 11.34
CA LEU A 127 6.41 -2.17 11.73
C LEU A 127 5.41 -2.22 10.57
N ALA A 128 5.75 -2.83 9.43
CA ALA A 128 4.72 -3.24 8.48
C ALA A 128 4.18 -4.63 8.87
N LEU A 129 3.39 -4.66 9.94
CA LEU A 129 2.44 -5.72 10.22
C LEU A 129 1.08 -5.03 10.07
N ASP A 130 0.34 -5.40 9.02
CA ASP A 130 -1.06 -4.99 8.82
C ASP A 130 -1.87 -5.14 10.14
N ASP A 131 -3.04 -4.50 10.27
CA ASP A 131 -3.92 -4.60 11.46
C ASP A 131 -4.21 -6.07 11.88
N GLY A 132 -3.93 -7.02 10.98
CA GLY A 132 -3.92 -8.45 11.25
C GLY A 132 -2.65 -9.10 11.84
N MET A 133 -1.57 -8.40 12.23
CA MET A 133 -0.28 -9.07 12.50
C MET A 133 0.67 -8.55 13.61
N VAL A 134 0.28 -7.92 14.72
CA VAL A 134 1.30 -7.39 15.69
C VAL A 134 1.38 -8.10 17.06
N ILE A 135 2.61 -8.44 17.50
CA ILE A 135 3.01 -8.66 18.90
C ILE A 135 3.73 -7.40 19.39
N THR A 136 3.21 -6.69 20.41
CA THR A 136 3.83 -5.48 20.99
C THR A 136 3.86 -5.49 22.52
N SER A 137 4.47 -6.55 23.05
CA SER A 137 5.24 -6.63 24.31
C SER A 137 4.80 -5.71 25.47
N GLN A 138 4.25 -6.29 26.55
CA GLN A 138 3.92 -5.50 27.75
C GLN A 138 4.98 -5.43 28.85
N ASP A 139 6.01 -6.31 28.89
CA ASP A 139 7.32 -5.95 29.46
C ASP A 139 8.40 -7.01 29.15
N ALA A 140 9.19 -6.71 28.13
CA ALA A 140 10.26 -7.50 27.51
C ALA A 140 11.39 -7.90 28.48
N ASP A 141 11.92 -9.13 28.49
CA ASP A 141 13.18 -9.46 27.78
C ASP A 141 12.96 -10.56 26.71
N LEU A 142 12.99 -10.15 25.44
CA LEU A 142 12.36 -10.86 24.31
C LEU A 142 13.37 -11.64 23.45
N THR A 143 12.96 -12.76 22.84
CA THR A 143 13.56 -13.24 21.59
C THR A 143 12.51 -13.96 20.75
N PHE A 144 12.40 -13.55 19.48
CA PHE A 144 11.44 -14.08 18.51
C PHE A 144 12.16 -14.42 17.20
N LEU A 145 12.16 -15.69 16.79
CA LEU A 145 12.34 -16.10 15.39
C LEU A 145 11.62 -17.44 15.21
N PHE A 146 10.64 -17.47 14.30
CA PHE A 146 9.76 -18.64 14.09
C PHE A 146 10.15 -19.39 12.82
N GLY A 147 11.14 -20.30 12.94
CA GLY A 147 11.63 -21.12 11.83
C GLY A 147 10.61 -22.11 11.27
N ARG A 148 10.55 -23.33 11.81
CA ARG A 148 9.55 -24.35 11.41
C ARG A 148 8.35 -24.43 12.37
N CYS A 149 8.30 -23.55 13.37
CA CYS A 149 7.21 -23.50 14.34
C CYS A 149 6.01 -22.78 13.74
N VAL A 150 4.80 -23.27 14.03
CA VAL A 150 3.53 -22.64 13.68
C VAL A 150 2.75 -22.37 14.96
N LEU A 151 2.29 -21.14 15.10
CA LEU A 151 1.26 -20.69 16.03
C LEU A 151 0.09 -20.20 15.19
N GLY A 152 -1.07 -20.83 15.30
CA GLY A 152 -2.21 -20.46 14.44
C GLY A 152 -3.39 -21.40 14.52
N THR A 153 -4.14 -21.48 13.43
CA THR A 153 -5.34 -22.31 13.33
C THR A 153 -5.49 -22.95 11.95
N ILE A 154 -6.10 -24.14 11.93
CA ILE A 154 -6.50 -24.86 10.71
C ILE A 154 -7.96 -25.33 10.78
N ALA A 155 -8.64 -25.05 11.88
CA ALA A 155 -10.01 -25.49 12.13
C ALA A 155 -10.72 -24.44 12.98
N ALA A 156 -12.00 -24.18 12.66
CA ALA A 156 -12.82 -23.25 13.43
C ALA A 156 -12.77 -23.57 14.93
N ASP A 157 -12.69 -22.54 15.75
CA ASP A 157 -12.70 -22.64 17.22
C ASP A 157 -11.54 -23.41 17.84
N TYR A 158 -10.41 -23.58 17.14
CA TYR A 158 -9.20 -24.16 17.70
C TYR A 158 -7.96 -23.29 17.49
N ALA A 159 -7.14 -23.18 18.53
CA ALA A 159 -5.77 -22.68 18.46
C ALA A 159 -4.76 -23.83 18.50
N TYR A 160 -3.65 -23.72 17.75
CA TYR A 160 -2.64 -24.76 17.57
C TYR A 160 -1.21 -24.22 17.79
N LEU A 161 -0.35 -25.09 18.33
CA LEU A 161 1.11 -25.03 18.28
C LEU A 161 1.60 -26.29 17.56
N ALA A 162 2.38 -26.14 16.51
CA ALA A 162 2.87 -27.28 15.73
C ALA A 162 4.18 -27.00 15.00
N HIS A 163 4.75 -28.04 14.38
CA HIS A 163 5.73 -27.89 13.31
C HIS A 163 5.01 -27.67 11.98
N ARG A 164 5.57 -26.90 11.05
CA ARG A 164 4.94 -26.57 9.75
C ARG A 164 4.57 -27.81 8.92
N ASP A 165 5.37 -28.87 9.02
CA ASP A 165 5.13 -30.14 8.31
C ASP A 165 4.20 -31.10 9.08
N CYS A 166 3.78 -30.70 10.28
CA CYS A 166 2.94 -31.48 11.18
C CYS A 166 1.78 -30.62 11.69
N LEU A 167 1.21 -29.76 10.85
CA LEU A 167 0.02 -28.97 11.16
C LEU A 167 -1.19 -29.60 10.45
N ALA A 168 -1.87 -30.49 11.15
CA ALA A 168 -3.10 -31.13 10.68
C ALA A 168 -4.04 -31.43 11.86
N ALA A 169 -5.29 -31.81 11.59
CA ALA A 169 -6.22 -32.16 12.65
C ALA A 169 -5.72 -33.34 13.53
N SER A 170 -4.90 -34.23 12.96
CA SER A 170 -4.27 -35.37 13.65
C SER A 170 -2.84 -35.11 14.12
N ASP A 171 -2.19 -34.06 13.61
CA ASP A 171 -0.76 -33.82 13.79
C ASP A 171 -0.61 -32.41 14.36
N PHE A 172 -0.18 -32.32 15.63
CA PHE A 172 0.07 -31.06 16.32
C PHE A 172 0.81 -31.34 17.62
N ALA A 173 1.44 -30.34 18.23
CA ALA A 173 2.04 -30.48 19.57
C ALA A 173 1.04 -30.11 20.66
N VAL A 174 0.37 -28.96 20.51
CA VAL A 174 -0.68 -28.48 21.41
C VAL A 174 -1.85 -27.98 20.56
N ARG A 175 -3.09 -28.28 20.97
CA ARG A 175 -4.26 -27.54 20.49
C ARG A 175 -5.25 -27.30 21.61
N GLN A 176 -6.04 -26.23 21.51
CA GLN A 176 -7.12 -25.93 22.44
C GLN A 176 -8.38 -25.49 21.72
N SER A 177 -9.54 -25.98 22.16
CA SER A 177 -10.85 -25.54 21.66
C SER A 177 -11.33 -24.22 22.29
N SER A 178 -12.32 -23.57 21.69
CA SER A 178 -13.06 -22.43 22.26
C SER A 178 -13.72 -22.74 23.62
N PHE A 179 -13.97 -24.00 23.92
CA PHE A 179 -14.47 -24.47 25.22
C PHE A 179 -13.37 -24.71 26.27
N GLY A 180 -12.09 -24.47 25.94
CA GLY A 180 -10.95 -24.64 26.85
C GLY A 180 -10.35 -26.05 26.92
N ARG A 181 -10.90 -27.04 26.20
CA ARG A 181 -10.30 -28.40 26.12
C ARG A 181 -8.93 -28.34 25.43
N THR A 182 -7.87 -28.76 26.13
CA THR A 182 -6.49 -28.79 25.64
C THR A 182 -6.04 -30.21 25.35
N PHE A 183 -5.30 -30.38 24.27
CA PHE A 183 -4.70 -31.66 23.88
C PHE A 183 -3.20 -31.48 23.69
N LEU A 184 -2.42 -32.39 24.26
CA LEU A 184 -1.03 -32.65 23.88
C LEU A 184 -1.00 -33.82 22.93
N ASN A 185 -0.21 -33.74 21.86
CA ASN A 185 -0.22 -34.76 20.83
C ASN A 185 1.16 -34.98 20.21
N SER A 186 1.28 -36.11 19.54
CA SER A 186 2.38 -36.47 18.66
C SER A 186 1.80 -37.28 17.50
N LYS A 187 2.39 -37.20 16.31
CA LYS A 187 1.90 -37.91 15.14
C LYS A 187 1.74 -39.41 15.42
N ALA A 188 0.74 -40.05 14.83
CA ALA A 188 0.54 -41.50 14.97
C ALA A 188 1.84 -42.30 14.76
N GLY A 189 2.10 -43.25 15.65
CA GLY A 189 3.34 -44.03 15.69
C GLY A 189 4.51 -43.35 16.42
N GLN A 190 4.34 -42.12 16.92
CA GLN A 190 5.31 -41.43 17.77
C GLN A 190 4.86 -41.43 19.23
N TYR A 191 5.83 -41.36 20.15
CA TYR A 191 5.57 -41.21 21.57
C TYR A 191 5.49 -39.72 21.97
N LEU A 192 4.76 -39.42 23.05
CA LEU A 192 4.88 -38.14 23.75
C LEU A 192 5.97 -38.28 24.82
N GLY A 193 7.05 -37.50 24.73
CA GLY A 193 8.24 -37.67 25.56
C GLY A 193 8.52 -36.49 26.49
N PHE A 194 8.90 -36.79 27.73
CA PHE A 194 9.35 -35.82 28.73
C PHE A 194 10.83 -36.05 29.01
N SER A 195 11.68 -35.04 28.78
CA SER A 195 13.15 -35.19 28.79
C SER A 195 13.82 -34.13 29.66
N ILE A 196 14.94 -34.49 30.29
CA ILE A 196 15.82 -33.57 31.03
C ILE A 196 17.23 -33.72 30.44
N GLY A 197 17.85 -32.62 30.02
CA GLY A 197 19.16 -32.64 29.37
C GLY A 197 19.19 -33.49 28.09
N PHE A 198 18.12 -33.43 27.29
CA PHE A 198 17.93 -34.21 26.06
C PHE A 198 17.83 -35.75 26.24
N ALA A 199 17.84 -36.25 27.48
CA ALA A 199 17.56 -37.64 27.78
C ALA A 199 16.09 -37.84 28.17
N THR A 200 15.38 -38.73 27.48
CA THR A 200 13.98 -39.02 27.83
C THR A 200 13.87 -39.72 29.17
N LYS A 201 12.98 -39.23 30.03
CA LYS A 201 12.72 -39.74 31.37
C LYS A 201 11.33 -40.34 31.52
N MET A 202 10.37 -39.92 30.71
CA MET A 202 9.02 -40.51 30.68
C MET A 202 8.48 -40.49 29.25
N ARG A 203 7.69 -41.49 28.87
CA ARG A 203 7.03 -41.57 27.55
C ARG A 203 5.59 -42.08 27.70
N LEU A 204 4.67 -41.48 26.95
CA LEU A 204 3.43 -42.13 26.55
C LEU A 204 3.64 -42.68 25.13
N GLN A 205 3.62 -44.00 25.01
CA GLN A 205 3.86 -44.70 23.75
C GLN A 205 2.63 -44.64 22.84
N ALA A 206 2.81 -44.97 21.56
CA ALA A 206 1.72 -44.95 20.58
C ALA A 206 0.63 -46.01 20.86
N ASP A 207 0.95 -47.05 21.63
CA ASP A 207 0.01 -48.08 22.09
C ASP A 207 -0.73 -47.71 23.38
N GLY A 208 -0.44 -46.53 23.95
CA GLY A 208 -1.04 -46.05 25.20
C GLY A 208 -0.28 -46.46 26.46
N SER A 209 0.78 -47.28 26.37
CA SER A 209 1.59 -47.64 27.53
C SER A 209 2.39 -46.45 28.05
N PHE A 210 2.50 -46.34 29.38
CA PHE A 210 3.25 -45.30 30.05
C PHE A 210 4.55 -45.86 30.60
N ILE A 211 5.68 -45.25 30.23
CA ILE A 211 7.02 -45.73 30.57
C ILE A 211 7.75 -44.66 31.38
N LEU A 212 8.34 -45.06 32.51
CA LEU A 212 9.28 -44.26 33.30
C LEU A 212 10.74 -44.58 32.92
N GLY A 213 11.67 -43.70 33.29
CA GLY A 213 13.10 -43.83 32.94
C GLY A 213 13.82 -45.02 33.58
N ALA A 214 13.16 -45.74 34.49
CA ALA A 214 13.58 -47.00 35.08
C ALA A 214 12.33 -47.82 35.46
N GLY A 215 12.46 -49.14 35.49
CA GLY A 215 11.32 -50.06 35.69
C GLY A 215 10.73 -50.53 34.36
N THR A 216 9.62 -51.24 34.46
CA THR A 216 8.90 -51.79 33.30
C THR A 216 7.78 -50.86 32.84
N ALA A 217 7.28 -51.08 31.62
CA ALA A 217 6.20 -50.26 31.08
C ALA A 217 4.92 -50.55 31.86
N ILE A 218 4.11 -49.53 32.17
CA ILE A 218 2.76 -49.75 32.68
C ILE A 218 1.80 -49.66 31.50
N ASN A 219 1.16 -50.77 31.15
CA ASN A 219 0.19 -50.82 30.05
C ASN A 219 -1.27 -50.88 30.53
N GLU A 220 -1.51 -51.28 31.78
CA GLU A 220 -2.85 -51.37 32.34
C GLU A 220 -2.91 -51.25 33.88
N PHE A 221 -4.09 -50.90 34.37
CA PHE A 221 -4.50 -51.19 35.75
C PHE A 221 -5.35 -52.46 35.74
N SER A 222 -4.79 -53.57 36.20
CA SER A 222 -5.42 -54.89 36.09
C SER A 222 -6.51 -55.11 37.12
N ILE A 223 -7.63 -55.68 36.68
CA ILE A 223 -8.73 -56.15 37.52
C ILE A 223 -8.72 -57.68 37.70
N ASP A 224 -7.66 -58.36 37.25
CA ASP A 224 -7.54 -59.80 37.37
C ASP A 224 -7.31 -60.22 38.84
N GLY A 225 -8.39 -60.63 39.50
CA GLY A 225 -8.36 -61.12 40.88
C GLY A 225 -7.61 -62.43 41.10
N THR A 226 -7.09 -63.06 40.03
CA THR A 226 -6.28 -64.28 40.13
C THR A 226 -4.79 -64.01 40.04
N LEU A 227 -4.38 -62.84 39.55
CA LEU A 227 -2.99 -62.51 39.17
C LEU A 227 -2.34 -63.58 38.25
N ALA A 228 -3.15 -64.36 37.52
CA ALA A 228 -2.66 -65.51 36.74
C ALA A 228 -1.83 -65.07 35.53
N GLY A 229 -2.06 -63.85 35.04
CA GLY A 229 -1.26 -63.27 33.97
C GLY A 229 0.20 -63.05 34.35
N ASN A 230 0.54 -62.95 35.65
CA ASN A 230 1.90 -62.71 36.17
C ASN A 230 2.69 -61.68 35.33
N SER A 231 2.03 -60.57 34.99
CA SER A 231 2.59 -59.55 34.12
C SER A 231 3.49 -58.61 34.92
N ASP A 232 4.67 -58.33 34.38
CA ASP A 232 5.52 -57.27 34.92
C ASP A 232 4.91 -55.87 34.60
N ASP A 233 4.14 -55.76 33.52
CA ASP A 233 3.66 -54.48 32.97
C ASP A 233 2.32 -53.98 33.54
N ALA A 234 1.68 -54.76 34.42
CA ALA A 234 0.36 -54.46 34.93
C ALA A 234 0.39 -54.05 36.41
N VAL A 235 -0.34 -52.99 36.76
CA VAL A 235 -0.55 -52.60 38.16
C VAL A 235 -1.90 -53.16 38.64
N PRO A 236 -1.96 -54.10 39.60
CA PRO A 236 -3.24 -54.64 40.05
C PRO A 236 -4.03 -53.60 40.85
N THR A 237 -5.34 -53.55 40.62
CA THR A 237 -6.28 -52.74 41.42
C THR A 237 -6.46 -53.32 42.82
N GLU A 238 -6.91 -52.49 43.77
CA GLU A 238 -7.20 -52.95 45.14
C GLU A 238 -8.17 -54.14 45.16
N GLN A 239 -9.16 -54.14 44.27
CA GLN A 239 -10.11 -55.24 44.14
C GLN A 239 -9.43 -56.53 43.68
N ALA A 240 -8.55 -56.46 42.67
CA ALA A 240 -7.81 -57.62 42.19
C ALA A 240 -6.93 -58.23 43.29
N VAL A 241 -6.18 -57.40 44.01
CA VAL A 241 -5.34 -57.84 45.13
C VAL A 241 -6.20 -58.45 46.25
N LYS A 242 -7.34 -57.83 46.59
CA LYS A 242 -8.24 -58.37 47.62
C LYS A 242 -8.80 -59.73 47.23
N THR A 243 -9.31 -59.88 46.01
CA THR A 243 -9.84 -61.17 45.53
C THR A 243 -8.78 -62.26 45.54
N TYR A 244 -7.54 -61.94 45.15
CA TYR A 244 -6.43 -62.88 45.19
C TYR A 244 -6.15 -63.37 46.63
N ILE A 245 -6.05 -62.42 47.58
CA ILE A 245 -5.78 -62.73 49.00
C ILE A 245 -6.96 -63.47 49.65
N ASP A 246 -8.20 -63.08 49.38
CA ASP A 246 -9.40 -63.75 49.88
C ASP A 246 -9.45 -65.20 49.38
N GLY A 247 -9.04 -65.44 48.12
CA GLY A 247 -8.93 -66.78 47.55
C GLY A 247 -7.87 -67.64 48.25
N LEU A 248 -6.73 -67.06 48.65
CA LEU A 248 -5.69 -67.75 49.41
C LEU A 248 -6.09 -68.03 50.87
N THR A 249 -6.73 -67.06 51.53
CA THR A 249 -7.10 -67.14 52.95
C THR A 249 -8.38 -67.93 53.20
N GLY A 250 -9.30 -67.99 52.22
CA GLY A 250 -10.49 -68.85 52.26
C GLY A 250 -10.18 -70.35 52.31
N GLY A 251 -8.94 -70.77 52.00
CA GLY A 251 -8.45 -72.14 52.21
C GLY A 251 -8.07 -72.47 53.66
N TRP A 252 -7.87 -71.47 54.52
CA TRP A 252 -7.52 -71.63 55.94
C TRP A 252 -8.77 -71.52 56.83
N SER A 253 -9.81 -72.32 56.55
CA SER A 253 -10.96 -72.46 57.45
C SER A 253 -10.98 -73.80 58.20
N GLY A 254 -10.01 -74.69 57.97
CA GLY A 254 -10.11 -76.11 58.34
C GLY A 254 -9.44 -76.59 59.63
N TRP A 255 -8.63 -75.78 60.34
CA TRP A 255 -7.82 -76.29 61.47
C TRP A 255 -8.24 -75.79 62.85
N PHE A 256 -9.23 -74.90 62.94
CA PHE A 256 -9.77 -74.43 64.23
C PHE A 256 -11.23 -74.84 64.47
N ASP A 257 -11.84 -75.59 63.55
CA ASP A 257 -13.25 -76.03 63.65
C ASP A 257 -13.43 -77.55 63.78
N ASP A 258 -12.34 -78.33 63.82
CA ASP A 258 -12.47 -79.72 64.29
C ASP A 258 -12.48 -79.67 65.82
N GLY A 259 -13.70 -79.69 66.37
CA GLY A 259 -13.97 -79.73 67.79
C GLY A 259 -13.32 -80.95 68.44
N VAL A 260 -12.03 -80.85 68.76
CA VAL A 260 -11.35 -81.74 69.71
C VAL A 260 -12.00 -81.48 71.07
N ASN A 261 -13.11 -82.18 71.31
CA ASN A 261 -13.68 -82.36 72.64
C ASN A 261 -12.61 -83.06 73.48
N PHE A 262 -11.81 -82.28 74.21
CA PHE A 262 -11.02 -82.78 75.31
C PHE A 262 -11.98 -83.33 76.37
N ARG A 263 -12.20 -84.64 76.34
CA ARG A 263 -12.74 -85.43 77.45
C ARG A 263 -11.61 -86.22 78.09
#